data_AF-A0A485KC29-F1
#
_entry.id   AF-A0A485KC29-F1
#
_cell.length_a   1.000
_cell.length_b   1.000
_cell.length_c   1.000
_cell.angle_alpha   90.00
_cell.angle_beta   90.00
_cell.angle_gamma   90.00
#
_symmetry.space_group_name_H-M   'P 1'
#
loop_
_entity.id
_entity.type
_entity.pdbx_description
1 polymer ?
#
loop_
_entity_poly.entity_id
_entity_poly.type
_entity_poly.pdbx_seq_one_letter_code
_entity_poly.pdbx_strand_id
1 'polypeptide(L)'
;MAFALHSRQPSIRRQRDSPALNGIVSTSPAIFCRDCFSTEDTIPSISGHVDTGEPLLQVLLDKLAAANHFMSATNFLGQLHTSVMDMALHHDFDPSSTDESIFDLNQRLAPRYRVIPLLPEDRTLCRNYHIFPGEIYFDLTIA
;
A
#
# COMPACT_ATOMS: atom_id res chain seq x y z
N MET A 1 -5.50 11.68 -4.97
CA MET A 1 -5.02 12.67 -5.96
C MET A 1 -4.77 12.05 -7.35
N ALA A 2 -3.94 11.01 -7.47
CA ALA A 2 -3.68 10.33 -8.76
C ALA A 2 -4.95 9.81 -9.48
N PHE A 3 -5.87 9.18 -8.74
CA PHE A 3 -7.16 8.70 -9.28
C PHE A 3 -8.04 9.83 -9.83
N ALA A 4 -8.02 11.00 -9.18
CA ALA A 4 -8.76 12.18 -9.62
C ALA A 4 -8.14 12.85 -10.86
N LEU A 5 -6.83 12.68 -11.09
CA LEU A 5 -6.17 13.14 -12.32
C LEU A 5 -6.50 12.22 -13.49
N HIS A 6 -6.56 10.91 -13.26
CA HIS A 6 -6.95 9.93 -14.28
C HIS A 6 -8.40 10.14 -14.75
N SER A 7 -9.35 10.38 -13.83
CA SER A 7 -10.76 10.62 -14.18
C SER A 7 -11.02 11.92 -14.95
N ARG A 8 -10.01 12.81 -15.06
CA ARG A 8 -10.09 14.09 -15.79
C ARG A 8 -9.34 14.10 -17.13
N GLN A 9 -8.69 13.01 -17.52
CA GLN A 9 -7.88 12.91 -18.75
C GLN A 9 -8.48 11.87 -19.72
N PRO A 10 -9.27 12.29 -20.72
CA PRO A 10 -9.97 11.35 -21.62
C PRO A 10 -9.07 10.67 -22.67
N SER A 11 -7.75 10.88 -22.69
CA SER A 11 -6.86 10.46 -23.78
C SER A 11 -5.46 9.99 -23.35
N ILE A 12 -5.36 9.05 -22.41
CA ILE A 12 -4.09 8.42 -22.01
C ILE A 12 -3.68 7.34 -23.03
N ARG A 13 -3.18 7.76 -24.20
CA ARG A 13 -2.50 6.85 -25.16
C ARG A 13 -1.13 7.34 -25.63
N ARG A 14 -0.64 8.51 -25.17
CA ARG A 14 0.59 9.15 -25.68
C ARG A 14 1.55 9.71 -24.61
N GLN A 15 1.65 9.12 -23.43
CA GLN A 15 2.67 9.51 -22.44
C GLN A 15 3.81 8.50 -22.30
N ARG A 16 3.81 7.44 -23.13
CA ARG A 16 4.84 6.40 -23.11
C ARG A 16 6.17 6.84 -23.74
N ASP A 17 6.17 7.94 -24.50
CA ASP A 17 7.29 8.35 -25.36
C ASP A 17 8.01 9.63 -24.90
N SER A 18 7.76 10.11 -23.67
CA SER A 18 8.46 11.29 -23.16
C SER A 18 9.90 10.95 -22.76
N PRO A 19 10.92 11.63 -23.32
CA PRO A 19 12.34 11.31 -23.10
C PRO A 19 12.82 11.52 -21.65
N ALA A 20 12.02 12.21 -20.81
CA ALA A 20 12.26 12.37 -19.38
C ALA A 20 11.89 11.13 -18.53
N LEU A 21 11.27 10.10 -19.13
CA LEU A 21 10.73 8.93 -18.43
C LEU A 21 11.54 7.65 -18.67
N ASN A 22 12.76 7.75 -19.20
CA ASN A 22 13.64 6.60 -19.46
C ASN A 22 13.94 5.83 -18.16
N GLY A 23 13.09 4.87 -17.83
CA GLY A 23 13.24 3.97 -16.67
C GLY A 23 11.98 3.78 -15.81
N ILE A 24 10.99 4.67 -15.87
CA ILE A 24 9.79 4.59 -15.03
C ILE A 24 8.66 3.92 -15.82
N VAL A 25 8.69 2.59 -15.89
CA VAL A 25 7.57 1.79 -16.43
C VAL A 25 6.67 1.39 -15.27
N SER A 26 5.85 2.30 -14.77
CA SER A 26 4.80 1.97 -13.80
C SER A 26 3.41 1.98 -14.45
N THR A 27 2.75 0.82 -14.38
CA THR A 27 1.53 0.47 -15.13
C THR A 27 0.23 1.04 -14.54
N SER A 28 0.27 1.57 -13.31
CA SER A 28 -0.89 2.18 -12.65
C SER A 28 -0.65 3.66 -12.36
N PRO A 29 -1.64 4.56 -12.61
CA PRO A 29 -1.52 5.99 -12.36
C PRO A 29 -1.10 6.34 -10.92
N ALA A 30 -1.50 5.53 -9.94
CA ALA A 30 -1.15 5.76 -8.54
C ALA A 30 0.33 5.51 -8.25
N ILE A 31 0.89 4.45 -8.84
CA ILE A 31 2.31 4.11 -8.73
C ILE A 31 3.13 5.14 -9.49
N PHE A 32 2.70 5.49 -10.70
CA PHE A 32 3.32 6.54 -11.51
C PHE A 32 3.42 7.87 -10.78
N CYS A 33 2.32 8.35 -10.19
CA CYS A 33 2.36 9.60 -9.42
C CYS A 33 3.36 9.52 -8.27
N ARG A 34 3.43 8.41 -7.53
CA ARG A 34 4.39 8.24 -6.43
C ARG A 34 5.84 8.32 -6.93
N ASP A 35 6.12 7.71 -8.07
CA ASP A 35 7.46 7.74 -8.67
C ASP A 35 7.83 9.17 -9.12
N CYS A 36 6.89 9.94 -9.70
CA CYS A 36 7.12 11.34 -10.06
C CYS A 36 7.46 12.23 -8.87
N PHE A 37 6.79 12.05 -7.72
CA PHE A 37 7.06 12.83 -6.51
C PHE A 37 8.40 12.51 -5.84
N SER A 38 9.06 11.43 -6.28
CA SER A 38 10.37 11.01 -5.77
C SER A 38 11.54 11.56 -6.61
N THR A 39 11.28 12.41 -7.59
CA THR A 39 12.32 13.03 -8.45
C THR A 39 12.99 14.23 -7.75
N GLU A 40 14.29 14.39 -7.98
CA GLU A 40 15.12 15.45 -7.37
C GLU A 40 14.60 16.86 -7.67
N ASP A 41 13.96 17.07 -8.83
CA ASP A 41 13.38 18.36 -9.20
C ASP A 41 12.04 18.65 -8.50
N THR A 42 11.28 17.61 -8.16
CA THR A 42 9.92 17.78 -7.62
C THR A 42 9.93 18.01 -6.12
N ILE A 43 10.82 17.35 -5.37
CA ILE A 43 10.86 17.46 -3.90
C ILE A 43 11.10 18.92 -3.43
N PRO A 44 12.09 19.68 -3.95
CA PRO A 44 12.31 21.07 -3.57
C PRO A 44 11.12 21.98 -3.85
N SER A 45 10.37 21.69 -4.92
CA SER A 45 9.20 22.48 -5.31
C SER A 45 8.02 22.36 -4.35
N ILE A 46 7.95 21.25 -3.60
CA ILE A 46 6.88 20.98 -2.62
C ILE A 46 7.37 21.10 -1.16
N SER A 47 8.69 21.15 -0.94
CA SER A 47 9.29 21.20 0.39
C SER A 47 9.80 22.60 0.73
N GLY A 48 9.20 23.22 1.75
CA GLY A 48 9.67 24.48 2.33
C GLY A 48 9.30 24.55 3.81
N HIS A 49 10.08 25.30 4.58
CA HIS A 49 9.79 25.51 6.00
C HIS A 49 8.49 26.33 6.16
N VAL A 50 7.60 25.92 7.07
CA VAL A 50 6.27 26.54 7.21
C VAL A 50 6.34 28.03 7.57
N ASP A 51 7.25 28.40 8.49
CA ASP A 51 7.39 29.80 8.92
C ASP A 51 8.36 30.64 8.08
N THR A 52 9.52 30.09 7.70
CA THR A 52 10.57 30.86 7.00
C THR A 52 10.47 30.76 5.48
N GLY A 53 9.74 29.78 4.94
CA GLY A 53 9.65 29.55 3.49
C GLY A 53 10.94 29.05 2.85
N GLU A 54 12.02 28.88 3.61
CA GLU A 54 13.31 28.42 3.10
C GLU A 54 13.19 27.01 2.53
N PRO A 55 13.77 26.74 1.34
CA PRO A 55 13.72 25.44 0.72
C PRO A 55 14.52 24.41 1.53
N LEU A 56 14.17 23.13 1.37
CA LEU A 56 14.87 22.05 2.04
C LEU A 56 16.35 22.02 1.64
N LEU A 57 17.24 21.91 2.64
CA LEU A 57 18.68 21.83 2.42
C LEU A 57 19.06 20.62 1.56
N GLN A 58 19.92 20.80 0.56
CA GLN A 58 20.31 19.73 -0.38
C GLN A 58 20.82 18.46 0.33
N VAL A 59 21.63 18.61 1.38
CA VAL A 59 22.14 17.49 2.18
C VAL A 59 21.02 16.63 2.79
N LEU A 60 19.86 17.21 3.11
CA LEU A 60 18.70 16.47 3.61
C LEU A 60 17.93 15.80 2.46
N LEU A 61 17.84 16.45 1.31
CA LEU A 61 17.23 15.87 0.11
C LEU A 61 17.97 14.60 -0.33
N ASP A 62 19.29 14.64 -0.37
CA ASP A 62 20.12 13.47 -0.75
C ASP A 62 19.90 12.30 0.22
N LYS A 63 19.73 12.59 1.52
CA LYS A 63 19.40 11.58 2.54
C LYS A 63 18.01 11.00 2.35
N LEU A 64 17.02 11.82 1.98
CA LEU A 64 15.66 11.35 1.69
C LEU A 64 15.63 10.47 0.43
N ALA A 65 16.35 10.86 -0.61
CA ALA A 65 16.51 10.06 -1.82
C ALA A 65 17.13 8.69 -1.50
N ALA A 66 18.20 8.66 -0.69
CA ALA A 66 18.80 7.40 -0.22
C ALA A 66 17.85 6.55 0.63
N ALA A 67 16.99 7.19 1.43
CA ALA A 67 16.02 6.50 2.29
C ALA A 67 14.78 5.98 1.53
N ASN A 68 14.56 6.36 0.27
CA ASN A 68 13.33 6.01 -0.47
C ASN A 68 13.09 4.50 -0.60
N HIS A 69 14.16 3.70 -0.62
CA HIS A 69 14.10 2.25 -0.74
C HIS A 69 14.27 1.52 0.60
N PHE A 70 14.34 2.25 1.71
CA PHE A 70 14.53 1.68 3.04
C PHE A 70 13.33 0.78 3.41
N MET A 71 13.64 -0.47 3.82
CA MET A 71 12.67 -1.51 4.17
C MET A 71 11.61 -1.84 3.11
N SER A 72 11.87 -1.56 1.83
CA SER A 72 10.97 -1.90 0.72
C SER A 72 10.55 -3.37 0.72
N ALA A 73 11.49 -4.30 0.99
CA ALA A 73 11.22 -5.72 1.11
C ALA A 73 10.29 -6.07 2.28
N THR A 74 10.50 -5.50 3.47
CA THR A 74 9.65 -5.73 4.66
C THR A 74 8.23 -5.21 4.42
N ASN A 75 8.10 -4.04 3.80
CA ASN A 75 6.80 -3.48 3.42
C ASN A 75 6.09 -4.37 2.39
N PHE A 76 6.85 -4.93 1.44
CA PHE A 76 6.30 -5.86 0.45
C PHE A 76 5.85 -7.18 1.07
N LEU A 77 6.61 -7.73 2.01
CA LEU A 77 6.23 -8.92 2.78
C LEU A 77 4.90 -8.73 3.52
N GLY A 78 4.63 -7.53 4.06
CA GLY A 78 3.32 -7.22 4.66
C GLY A 78 2.17 -7.25 3.66
N GLN A 79 2.40 -6.79 2.41
CA GLN A 79 1.42 -6.91 1.33
C GLN A 79 1.19 -8.37 0.93
N LEU A 80 2.27 -9.15 0.76
CA LEU A 80 2.17 -10.58 0.46
C LEU A 80 1.42 -11.35 1.54
N HIS A 81 1.71 -11.08 2.81
CA HIS A 81 0.99 -11.67 3.94
C HIS A 81 -0.52 -11.40 3.82
N THR A 82 -0.90 -10.16 3.51
CA THR A 82 -2.31 -9.78 3.35
C THR A 82 -2.95 -10.51 2.18
N SER A 83 -2.29 -10.59 1.02
CA SER A 83 -2.80 -11.31 -0.15
C SER A 83 -2.95 -12.82 0.10
N VAL A 84 -2.01 -13.43 0.80
CA VAL A 84 -2.08 -14.87 1.10
C VAL A 84 -3.15 -15.17 2.14
N MET A 85 -3.32 -14.30 3.14
CA MET A 85 -4.45 -14.39 4.08
C MET A 85 -5.79 -14.30 3.34
N ASP A 86 -5.94 -13.36 2.41
CA ASP A 86 -7.14 -13.21 1.59
C ASP A 86 -7.46 -14.49 0.79
N MET A 87 -6.45 -15.05 0.10
CA MET A 87 -6.62 -16.29 -0.65
C MET A 87 -6.95 -17.49 0.26
N ALA A 88 -6.25 -17.65 1.39
CA ALA A 88 -6.48 -18.75 2.30
C ALA A 88 -7.88 -18.70 2.95
N LEU A 89 -8.34 -17.50 3.30
CA LEU A 89 -9.68 -17.28 3.86
C LEU A 89 -10.81 -17.59 2.87
N HIS A 90 -10.60 -17.34 1.57
CA HIS A 90 -11.64 -17.51 0.55
C HIS A 90 -11.56 -18.84 -0.22
N HIS A 91 -10.49 -19.62 -0.06
CA HIS A 91 -10.32 -20.90 -0.75
C HIS A 91 -10.34 -22.11 0.18
N ASP A 92 -9.59 -22.06 1.29
CA ASP A 92 -9.33 -23.24 2.14
C ASP A 92 -10.09 -23.21 3.47
N PHE A 93 -10.57 -22.04 3.90
CA PHE A 93 -11.16 -21.84 5.22
C PHE A 93 -12.68 -22.09 5.21
N ASP A 94 -13.14 -23.01 6.05
CA ASP A 94 -14.57 -23.25 6.27
C ASP A 94 -15.06 -22.51 7.52
N PRO A 95 -15.91 -21.46 7.37
CA PRO A 95 -16.42 -20.67 8.49
C PRO A 95 -17.41 -21.44 9.39
N SER A 96 -17.92 -22.59 8.94
CA SER A 96 -18.86 -23.41 9.71
C SER A 96 -18.18 -24.52 10.52
N SER A 97 -16.90 -24.78 10.24
CA SER A 97 -16.09 -25.72 11.01
C SER A 97 -15.65 -25.12 12.35
N THR A 98 -15.53 -25.95 13.40
CA THR A 98 -15.08 -25.51 14.74
C THR A 98 -13.57 -25.73 14.95
N ASP A 99 -12.86 -26.21 13.93
CA ASP A 99 -11.52 -26.79 14.07
C ASP A 99 -10.39 -25.76 13.99
N GLU A 100 -10.53 -24.68 13.21
CA GLU A 100 -9.52 -23.61 13.06
C GLU A 100 -10.19 -22.23 13.13
N SER A 101 -9.70 -21.33 14.00
CA SER A 101 -10.11 -19.93 14.00
C SER A 101 -9.41 -19.15 12.89
N ILE A 102 -10.03 -18.05 12.42
CA ILE A 102 -9.39 -17.06 11.53
C ILE A 102 -8.05 -16.55 12.12
N PHE A 103 -7.95 -16.44 13.45
CA PHE A 103 -6.72 -16.02 14.12
C PHE A 103 -5.67 -17.13 14.16
N ASP A 104 -6.07 -18.39 14.21
CA ASP A 104 -5.17 -19.55 14.19
C ASP A 104 -4.56 -19.70 12.80
N LEU A 105 -5.38 -19.54 11.75
CA LEU A 105 -4.94 -19.44 10.36
C LEU A 105 -3.88 -18.33 10.19
N ASN A 106 -4.12 -17.15 10.79
CA ASN A 106 -3.19 -16.03 10.76
C ASN A 106 -1.86 -16.36 11.46
N GLN A 107 -1.92 -16.95 12.65
CA GLN A 107 -0.72 -17.38 13.38
C GLN A 107 0.07 -18.44 12.63
N ARG A 108 -0.60 -19.35 11.91
CA ARG A 108 0.03 -20.38 11.08
C ARG A 108 0.74 -19.80 9.86
N LEU A 109 0.19 -18.78 9.23
CA LEU A 109 0.74 -18.17 8.01
C LEU A 109 1.81 -17.10 8.30
N ALA A 110 1.72 -16.41 9.42
CA ALA A 110 2.61 -15.30 9.77
C ALA A 110 4.12 -15.62 9.69
N PRO A 111 4.63 -16.78 10.16
CA PRO A 111 6.07 -17.06 10.15
C PRO A 111 6.70 -17.10 8.74
N ARG A 112 5.90 -17.27 7.68
CA ARG A 112 6.39 -17.28 6.30
C ARG A 112 6.61 -15.89 5.72
N TYR A 113 5.90 -14.88 6.25
CA TYR A 113 5.87 -13.53 5.67
C TYR A 113 6.21 -12.44 6.67
N ARG A 114 6.36 -12.75 7.96
CA ARG A 114 6.75 -11.78 8.99
C ARG A 114 8.06 -12.20 9.64
N VAL A 115 8.95 -11.23 9.79
CA VAL A 115 10.26 -11.41 10.45
C VAL A 115 10.08 -11.56 11.97
N ILE A 116 9.09 -10.88 12.53
CA ILE A 116 8.77 -10.90 13.96
C ILE A 116 7.50 -11.73 14.15
N PRO A 117 7.45 -12.66 15.12
CA PRO A 117 6.26 -13.45 15.39
C PRO A 117 5.09 -12.55 15.80
N LEU A 118 3.88 -12.97 15.43
CA LEU A 118 2.67 -12.31 15.91
C LEU A 118 2.46 -12.58 17.40
N LEU A 119 1.87 -11.61 18.08
CA LEU A 119 1.37 -11.80 19.44
C LEU A 119 0.12 -12.68 19.42
N PRO A 120 -0.11 -13.55 20.41
CA PRO A 120 -1.33 -14.36 20.51
C PRO A 120 -2.62 -13.51 20.53
N GLU A 121 -2.53 -12.30 21.06
CA GLU A 121 -3.61 -11.33 21.16
C GLU A 121 -3.76 -10.48 19.90
N ASP A 122 -3.01 -10.75 18.82
CA ASP A 122 -3.12 -9.97 17.59
C ASP A 122 -4.52 -10.08 16.98
N ARG A 123 -5.14 -8.92 16.74
CA ARG A 123 -6.48 -8.79 16.13
C ARG A 123 -6.44 -7.88 14.89
N THR A 124 -5.30 -7.80 14.21
CA THR A 124 -5.13 -6.93 13.03
C THR A 124 -6.16 -7.22 11.92
N LEU A 125 -6.63 -8.46 11.82
CA LEU A 125 -7.66 -8.87 10.87
C LEU A 125 -9.01 -8.18 11.09
N CYS A 126 -9.37 -7.83 12.33
CA CYS A 126 -10.62 -7.13 12.63
C CYS A 126 -10.65 -5.69 12.07
N ARG A 127 -9.50 -5.13 11.68
CA ARG A 127 -9.38 -3.81 11.06
C ARG A 127 -9.13 -3.90 9.55
N ASN A 128 -9.09 -5.11 8.97
CA ASN A 128 -8.72 -5.26 7.57
C ASN A 128 -9.93 -5.09 6.64
N TYR A 129 -10.29 -3.83 6.38
CA TYR A 129 -11.41 -3.45 5.50
C TYR A 129 -11.18 -3.77 4.02
N HIS A 130 -9.95 -4.11 3.62
CA HIS A 130 -9.65 -4.50 2.25
C HIS A 130 -10.08 -5.93 1.94
N ILE A 131 -9.99 -6.83 2.93
CA ILE A 131 -10.40 -8.25 2.83
C ILE A 131 -11.84 -8.42 3.32
N PHE A 132 -12.20 -7.71 4.38
CA PHE A 132 -13.54 -7.73 4.95
C PHE A 132 -14.18 -6.36 4.72
N PRO A 133 -14.68 -6.08 3.50
CA PRO A 133 -15.54 -4.93 3.29
C PRO A 133 -16.82 -5.21 4.09
N GLY A 134 -16.86 -4.73 5.33
CA GLY A 134 -18.10 -4.70 6.09
C GLY A 134 -19.12 -3.94 5.25
N GLU A 135 -20.13 -4.65 4.76
CA GLU A 135 -21.31 -4.00 4.24
C GLU A 135 -21.87 -3.12 5.36
N ILE A 136 -21.83 -1.81 5.13
CA ILE A 136 -22.70 -0.85 5.82
C ILE A 136 -24.11 -1.02 5.22
N TYR A 137 -24.66 -2.23 5.34
CA TYR A 137 -26.06 -2.52 5.08
C TYR A 137 -26.63 -3.13 6.37
N PHE A 138 -27.04 -2.23 7.27
CA PHE A 138 -28.15 -2.51 8.17
C PHE A 138 -29.41 -2.67 7.27
N ASP A 139 -29.59 -3.84 6.67
CA ASP A 139 -30.90 -4.24 6.16
C ASP A 139 -31.51 -5.18 7.21
N LEU A 140 -32.11 -4.57 8.24
CA LEU A 140 -33.01 -5.24 9.17
C LEU A 140 -34.34 -5.49 8.45
N THR A 141 -34.30 -6.41 7.48
CA THR A 141 -35.46 -7.20 7.07
C THR A 141 -35.00 -8.66 7.05
N ILE A 142 -35.15 -9.33 8.19
CA ILE A 142 -35.40 -10.77 8.42
C ILE A 142 -35.01 -11.05 9.88
N ALA A 143 -36.01 -10.97 10.76
CA ALA A 143 -36.32 -11.86 11.90
C ALA A 143 -37.41 -11.20 12.75
#